data_AF-A0A7X7J2V5-F1
#
_entry.id   AF-A0A7X7J2V5-F1
#
_cell.length_a   1.000
_cell.length_b   1.000
_cell.length_c   1.000
_cell.angle_alpha   90.00
_cell.angle_beta   90.00
_cell.angle_gamma   90.00
#
_symmetry.space_group_name_H-M   'P 1'
#
loop_
_entity.id
_entity.type
_entity.pdbx_description
1 polymer ?
#
loop_
_entity_poly.entity_id
_entity_poly.type
_entity_poly.pdbx_seq_one_letter_code
_entity_poly.pdbx_strand_id
1 'polypeptide(L)'
;MSKLEELTPNAAVRGILPDALATVVSVQWFGSEALELTYKSPSGKVANELLYRHDEPRVEVVEQGRPWSFDGEGDLFRLVSEADRIRLAHLFDPVLAVHTSVIEPLPHQITAVYDVMLPRQPLRFLLADDPGAGKTIMAGLLMKELIARGDLHRCLVVCPGSLAEQWQDELYRRFHLPFEILTNDKLEAARTGNWFLETNLVIARLDKLSRNEDVQEKLKAPDCRWDLIVCDEAHKMSASIFGGEVKYT
;
A
#
# COMPACT_ATOMS: atom_id res chain seq x y z
N MET A 1 18.20 27.82 -0.90
CA MET A 1 18.79 29.02 -0.26
C MET A 1 17.66 29.67 0.50
N SER A 2 17.69 29.57 1.82
CA SER A 2 16.71 30.23 2.70
C SER A 2 16.92 31.73 2.61
N LYS A 3 15.84 32.48 2.46
CA LYS A 3 15.92 33.94 2.54
C LYS A 3 15.89 34.37 4.00
N LEU A 4 16.50 35.51 4.35
CA LEU A 4 16.47 36.03 5.73
C LEU A 4 15.02 36.24 6.24
N GLU A 5 14.05 36.38 5.35
CA GLU A 5 12.61 36.46 5.63
C GLU A 5 12.03 35.18 6.24
N GLU A 6 12.70 34.03 6.12
CA GLU A 6 12.26 32.74 6.69
C GLU A 6 12.62 32.61 8.17
N LEU A 7 13.43 33.53 8.72
CA LEU A 7 13.78 33.57 10.13
C LEU A 7 12.58 34.02 10.97
N THR A 8 11.86 33.04 11.52
CA THR A 8 10.71 33.26 12.41
C THR A 8 11.08 32.89 13.85
N PRO A 9 10.47 33.54 14.86
CA PRO A 9 10.67 33.15 16.26
C PRO A 9 10.41 31.66 16.48
N ASN A 10 11.29 31.01 17.25
CA ASN A 10 11.36 29.57 17.52
C ASN A 10 11.89 28.68 16.39
N ALA A 11 12.27 29.22 15.22
CA ALA A 11 12.93 28.43 14.19
C ALA A 11 14.33 27.96 14.64
N ALA A 12 14.74 26.75 14.23
CA ALA A 12 16.10 26.25 14.41
C ALA A 12 16.93 26.56 13.15
N VAL A 13 18.07 27.22 13.34
CA VAL A 13 18.86 27.79 12.25
C VAL A 13 20.32 27.33 12.37
N ARG A 14 20.89 26.94 11.23
CA ARG A 14 22.31 26.59 11.07
C ARG A 14 23.06 27.77 10.42
N GLY A 15 24.33 27.95 10.79
CA GLY A 15 25.20 28.99 10.21
C GLY A 15 25.36 30.25 11.04
N ILE A 16 24.61 30.37 12.14
CA ILE A 16 24.79 31.41 13.17
C ILE A 16 25.89 30.98 14.16
N LEU A 17 25.84 29.72 14.59
CA LEU A 17 26.88 29.11 15.43
C LEU A 17 27.72 28.13 14.59
N PRO A 18 29.06 28.05 14.82
CA PRO A 18 29.95 27.20 14.03
C PRO A 18 29.58 25.70 14.06
N ASP A 19 29.22 25.19 15.25
CA ASP A 19 29.03 23.75 15.50
C ASP A 19 27.66 23.42 16.11
N ALA A 20 26.68 24.32 16.02
CA ALA A 20 25.40 24.17 16.68
C ALA A 20 24.24 24.83 15.94
N LEU A 21 23.04 24.33 16.20
CA LEU A 21 21.80 25.01 15.82
C LEU A 21 21.51 26.14 16.83
N ALA A 22 21.15 27.30 16.30
CA ALA A 22 20.67 28.43 17.08
C ALA A 22 19.14 28.48 16.99
N THR A 23 18.46 28.64 18.13
CA THR A 23 17.00 28.86 18.14
C THR A 23 16.73 30.35 18.07
N VAL A 24 15.97 30.79 17.07
CA VAL A 24 15.56 32.19 16.93
C VAL A 24 14.64 32.58 18.09
N VAL A 25 14.95 33.66 18.78
CA VAL A 25 14.11 34.24 19.84
C VAL A 25 13.31 35.41 19.28
N SER A 26 13.96 36.31 18.55
CA SER A 26 13.33 37.45 17.88
C SER A 26 14.16 37.94 16.71
N VAL A 27 13.49 38.61 15.76
CA VAL A 27 14.09 39.22 14.57
C VAL A 27 13.62 40.66 14.47
N GLN A 28 14.56 41.60 14.39
CA GLN A 28 14.26 43.03 14.20
C GLN A 28 14.92 43.53 12.92
N TRP A 29 14.11 43.95 11.95
CA TRP A 29 14.60 44.45 10.66
C TRP A 29 14.99 45.92 10.72
N PHE A 30 16.11 46.25 10.06
CA PHE A 30 16.56 47.62 9.81
C PHE A 30 16.53 47.89 8.30
N GLY A 31 15.37 48.30 7.80
CA GLY A 31 15.13 48.42 6.36
C GLY A 31 15.01 47.05 5.68
N SER A 32 15.47 46.93 4.43
CA SER A 32 15.46 45.67 3.66
C SER A 32 16.78 44.92 3.64
N GLU A 33 17.86 45.54 4.14
CA GLU A 33 19.25 45.08 3.91
C GLU A 33 19.88 44.38 5.11
N ALA A 34 19.36 44.64 6.32
CA ALA A 34 19.92 44.12 7.56
C ALA A 34 18.83 43.77 8.57
N LEU A 35 19.10 42.77 9.40
CA LEU A 35 18.30 42.41 10.56
C LEU A 35 19.19 42.10 11.77
N GLU A 36 18.69 42.39 12.95
CA GLU A 36 19.25 41.90 14.20
C GLU A 36 18.49 40.64 14.62
N LEU A 37 19.24 39.54 14.74
CA LEU A 37 18.76 38.24 15.17
C LEU A 37 19.13 38.04 16.64
N THR A 38 18.14 37.96 17.51
CA THR A 38 18.33 37.43 18.86
C THR A 38 18.11 35.93 18.81
N TYR A 39 19.11 35.16 19.22
CA TYR A 39 19.06 33.70 19.23
C TYR A 39 19.49 33.11 20.56
N LYS A 40 19.11 31.86 20.80
CA LYS A 40 19.49 31.05 21.96
C LYS A 40 20.32 29.87 21.49
N SER A 41 21.51 29.72 22.05
CA SER A 41 22.38 28.55 21.83
C SER A 41 21.83 27.30 22.53
N PRO A 42 22.32 26.08 22.19
CA PRO A 42 21.92 24.85 22.88
C PRO A 42 22.24 24.87 24.39
N SER A 43 23.27 25.62 24.79
CA SER A 43 23.62 25.85 26.19
C SER A 43 22.66 26.77 26.96
N GLY A 44 21.66 27.32 26.26
CA GLY A 44 20.66 28.23 26.82
C GLY A 44 21.09 29.70 26.88
N LYS A 45 22.33 30.03 26.50
CA LYS A 45 22.80 31.43 26.40
C LYS A 45 22.12 32.13 25.23
N VAL A 46 21.62 33.34 25.50
CA VAL A 46 21.03 34.24 24.51
C VAL A 46 22.08 35.22 24.02
N ALA A 47 22.14 35.45 22.71
CA ALA A 47 23.04 36.41 22.07
C ALA A 47 22.32 37.09 20.90
N ASN A 48 22.85 38.24 20.47
CA ASN A 48 22.39 38.96 19.30
C ASN A 48 23.48 38.93 18.22
N GLU A 49 23.07 38.79 16.96
CA GLU A 49 23.95 38.91 15.80
C GLU A 49 23.26 39.77 14.73
N LEU A 50 24.02 40.66 14.10
CA LEU A 50 23.54 41.44 12.97
C LEU A 50 23.81 40.66 11.68
N LEU A 51 22.76 40.39 10.91
CA LEU A 51 22.83 39.69 9.64
C LEU A 51 22.49 40.64 8.49
N TYR A 52 23.23 40.51 7.39
CA TYR A 52 23.03 41.26 6.16
C TYR A 52 22.67 40.33 5.00
N ARG A 53 22.22 40.88 3.88
CA ARG A 53 21.90 40.10 2.67
C ARG A 53 23.03 39.18 2.19
N HIS A 54 24.30 39.58 2.37
CA HIS A 54 25.44 38.75 1.99
C HIS A 54 25.63 37.52 2.89
N ASP A 55 24.95 37.46 4.04
CA ASP A 55 24.96 36.34 4.97
C ASP A 55 23.90 35.29 4.65
N GLU A 56 22.96 35.57 3.75
CA GLU A 56 21.95 34.59 3.29
C GLU A 56 22.53 33.22 2.89
N PRO A 57 23.68 33.14 2.19
CA PRO A 57 24.24 31.84 1.81
C PRO A 57 24.73 30.99 2.98
N ARG A 58 25.06 31.61 4.14
CA ARG A 58 25.52 30.87 5.33
C ARG A 58 24.38 30.41 6.23
N VAL A 59 23.22 31.05 6.15
CA VAL A 59 22.07 30.80 7.04
C VAL A 59 21.14 29.77 6.41
N GLU A 60 20.91 28.65 7.10
CA GLU A 60 19.97 27.59 6.70
C GLU A 60 18.94 27.35 7.80
N VAL A 61 17.64 27.48 7.50
CA VAL A 61 16.57 27.11 8.42
C VAL A 61 16.38 25.60 8.38
N VAL A 62 16.66 24.92 9.49
CA VAL A 62 16.64 23.46 9.61
C VAL A 62 15.29 22.94 10.09
N GLU A 63 14.61 23.69 10.96
CA GLU A 63 13.30 23.30 11.50
C GLU A 63 12.44 24.56 11.71
N GLN A 64 11.27 24.60 11.07
CA GLN A 64 10.28 25.66 11.28
C GLN A 64 9.33 25.24 12.41
N GLY A 65 9.31 26.02 13.50
CA GLY A 65 8.34 25.85 14.58
C GLY A 65 8.80 24.97 15.75
N ARG A 66 7.89 24.70 16.68
CA ARG A 66 8.14 23.79 17.81
C ARG A 66 7.78 22.37 17.39
N PRO A 67 8.57 21.35 17.75
CA PRO A 67 8.07 19.98 17.73
C PRO A 67 6.78 19.92 18.58
N TRP A 68 5.69 19.37 18.02
CA TRP A 68 4.39 19.21 18.69
C TRP A 68 3.59 20.50 18.95
N SER A 69 3.64 21.49 18.06
CA SER A 69 3.02 22.81 18.25
C SER A 69 1.48 22.87 18.27
N PHE A 70 0.74 21.77 18.01
CA PHE A 70 -0.74 21.73 17.93
C PHE A 70 -1.39 22.86 17.10
N ASP A 71 -0.61 23.50 16.23
CA ASP A 71 -0.97 24.62 15.35
C ASP A 71 -1.28 24.15 13.92
N GLY A 72 -1.28 22.83 13.70
CA GLY A 72 -1.72 22.22 12.44
C GLY A 72 -3.19 22.48 12.16
N GLU A 73 -3.58 22.36 10.89
CA GLU A 73 -4.95 22.54 10.44
C GLU A 73 -5.89 21.52 11.09
N GLY A 74 -6.79 21.97 11.98
CA GLY A 74 -7.70 21.10 12.72
C GLY A 74 -8.66 20.30 11.83
N ASP A 75 -9.08 20.87 10.70
CA ASP A 75 -9.93 20.18 9.73
C ASP A 75 -9.20 19.02 9.06
N LEU A 76 -7.91 19.21 8.73
CA LEU A 76 -7.06 18.15 8.18
C LEU A 76 -6.84 17.04 9.21
N PHE A 77 -6.57 17.40 10.47
CA PHE A 77 -6.44 16.43 11.56
C PHE A 77 -7.72 15.60 11.73
N ARG A 78 -8.88 16.24 11.74
CA ARG A 78 -10.18 15.54 11.82
C ARG A 78 -10.38 14.60 10.62
N LEU A 79 -10.08 15.05 9.42
CA LEU A 79 -10.21 14.25 8.20
C LEU A 79 -9.34 12.99 8.27
N VAL A 80 -8.06 13.14 8.65
CA VAL A 80 -7.13 12.01 8.81
C VAL A 80 -7.60 11.06 9.92
N SER A 81 -8.07 11.60 11.05
CA SER A 81 -8.59 10.79 12.16
C SER A 81 -9.83 9.97 11.76
N GLU A 82 -10.76 10.56 10.99
CA GLU A 82 -11.92 9.82 10.47
C GLU A 82 -11.52 8.78 9.43
N ALA A 83 -10.55 9.09 8.56
CA ALA A 83 -10.01 8.15 7.59
C ALA A 83 -9.39 6.93 8.28
N ASP A 84 -8.61 7.14 9.34
CA ASP A 84 -8.03 6.05 10.14
C ASP A 84 -9.12 5.25 10.88
N ARG A 85 -10.15 5.91 11.42
CA ARG A 85 -11.27 5.22 12.06
C ARG A 85 -11.99 4.29 11.08
N ILE A 86 -12.22 4.74 9.85
CA ILE A 86 -12.83 3.92 8.78
C ILE A 86 -11.91 2.78 8.37
N ARG A 87 -10.61 3.05 8.20
CA ARG A 87 -9.60 2.03 7.85
C ARG A 87 -9.52 0.92 8.90
N LEU A 88 -9.67 1.28 10.17
CA LEU A 88 -9.63 0.37 11.31
C LEU A 88 -10.99 -0.23 11.67
N ALA A 89 -12.05 0.00 10.88
CA ALA A 89 -13.38 -0.52 11.17
C ALA A 89 -13.43 -2.06 11.31
N HIS A 90 -12.55 -2.79 10.59
CA HIS A 90 -12.42 -4.24 10.69
C HIS A 90 -12.04 -4.74 12.10
N LEU A 91 -11.50 -3.89 12.97
CA LEU A 91 -11.22 -4.24 14.37
C LEU A 91 -12.49 -4.43 15.19
N PHE A 92 -13.59 -3.81 14.75
CA PHE A 92 -14.88 -3.82 15.46
C PHE A 92 -15.98 -4.57 14.71
N ASP A 93 -15.78 -4.77 13.41
CA ASP A 93 -16.64 -5.60 12.55
C ASP A 93 -15.88 -6.85 12.09
N PRO A 94 -16.14 -8.03 12.70
CA PRO A 94 -15.44 -9.26 12.37
C PRO A 94 -15.80 -9.80 10.97
N VAL A 95 -16.85 -9.29 10.33
CA VAL A 95 -17.37 -9.74 9.02
C VAL A 95 -17.52 -8.56 8.04
N LEU A 96 -16.59 -7.61 8.10
CA LEU A 96 -16.62 -6.37 7.32
C LEU A 96 -16.83 -6.59 5.81
N ALA A 97 -16.20 -7.61 5.23
CA ALA A 97 -16.37 -7.92 3.81
C ALA A 97 -17.79 -8.40 3.46
N VAL A 98 -18.54 -9.01 4.38
CA VAL A 98 -19.96 -9.33 4.16
C VAL A 98 -20.76 -8.04 4.00
N HIS A 99 -20.63 -7.12 4.95
CA HIS A 99 -21.43 -5.90 4.98
C HIS A 99 -21.11 -4.90 3.86
N THR A 100 -19.90 -4.95 3.32
CA THR A 100 -19.44 -4.05 2.26
C THR A 100 -19.54 -4.64 0.85
N SER A 101 -20.04 -5.87 0.70
CA SER A 101 -20.19 -6.57 -0.58
C SER A 101 -21.65 -6.71 -1.01
N VAL A 102 -21.87 -6.80 -2.31
CA VAL A 102 -23.19 -6.97 -2.93
C VAL A 102 -23.50 -8.46 -3.06
N ILE A 103 -23.61 -9.14 -1.92
CA ILE A 103 -23.91 -10.57 -1.83
C ILE A 103 -24.82 -10.87 -0.63
N GLU A 104 -25.49 -12.01 -0.69
CA GLU A 104 -26.15 -12.64 0.46
C GLU A 104 -25.45 -13.99 0.70
N PRO A 105 -24.40 -14.04 1.54
CA PRO A 105 -23.65 -15.27 1.74
C PRO A 105 -24.43 -16.27 2.58
N LEU A 106 -24.32 -17.54 2.23
CA LEU A 106 -24.93 -18.63 2.98
C LEU A 106 -24.16 -18.88 4.29
N PRO A 107 -24.82 -19.40 5.35
CA PRO A 107 -24.17 -19.61 6.64
C PRO A 107 -22.88 -20.44 6.56
N HIS A 108 -22.85 -21.49 5.74
CA HIS A 108 -21.65 -22.31 5.57
C HIS A 108 -20.49 -21.54 4.92
N GLN A 109 -20.78 -20.57 4.05
CA GLN A 109 -19.76 -19.72 3.41
C GLN A 109 -19.13 -18.77 4.42
N ILE A 110 -19.95 -18.20 5.32
CA ILE A 110 -19.48 -17.35 6.41
C ILE A 110 -18.56 -18.17 7.33
N THR A 111 -19.02 -19.32 7.81
CA THR A 111 -18.21 -20.19 8.68
C THR A 111 -16.92 -20.63 8.00
N ALA A 112 -16.98 -21.03 6.72
CA ALA A 112 -15.78 -21.43 5.98
C ALA A 112 -14.76 -20.28 5.88
N VAL A 113 -15.20 -19.06 5.57
CA VAL A 113 -14.28 -17.93 5.42
C VAL A 113 -13.76 -17.46 6.77
N TYR A 114 -14.65 -17.11 7.71
CA TYR A 114 -14.28 -16.37 8.92
C TYR A 114 -13.77 -17.25 10.05
N ASP A 115 -14.32 -18.45 10.23
CA ASP A 115 -13.93 -19.34 11.33
C ASP A 115 -12.79 -20.30 10.91
N VAL A 116 -12.67 -20.60 9.61
CA VAL A 116 -11.80 -21.68 9.12
C VAL A 116 -10.63 -21.15 8.27
N MET A 117 -10.89 -20.29 7.28
CA MET A 117 -9.86 -19.82 6.36
C MET A 117 -9.08 -18.63 6.94
N LEU A 118 -9.77 -17.59 7.41
CA LEU A 118 -9.18 -16.34 7.85
C LEU A 118 -8.16 -16.47 8.99
N PRO A 119 -8.36 -17.32 10.02
CA PRO A 119 -7.38 -17.50 11.09
C PRO A 119 -6.09 -18.22 10.67
N ARG A 120 -6.05 -18.82 9.47
CA ARG A 120 -4.91 -19.61 8.99
C ARG A 120 -4.02 -18.76 8.10
N GLN A 121 -2.99 -18.16 8.69
CA GLN A 121 -1.96 -17.43 7.95
C GLN A 121 -0.58 -18.07 8.19
N PRO A 122 0.12 -18.58 7.14
CA PRO A 122 -0.26 -18.56 5.74
C PRO A 122 -1.36 -19.60 5.41
N LEU A 123 -2.29 -19.22 4.52
CA LEU A 123 -3.38 -20.09 4.10
C LEU A 123 -2.92 -21.08 3.03
N ARG A 124 -3.00 -22.38 3.32
CA ARG A 124 -2.89 -23.46 2.33
C ARG A 124 -4.13 -24.34 2.45
N PHE A 125 -5.11 -24.09 1.60
CA PHE A 125 -6.45 -24.65 1.77
C PHE A 125 -7.05 -25.05 0.42
N LEU A 126 -7.78 -26.17 0.40
CA LEU A 126 -8.49 -26.67 -0.77
C LEU A 126 -10.00 -26.59 -0.51
N LEU A 127 -10.70 -25.78 -1.29
CA LEU A 127 -12.16 -25.77 -1.33
C LEU A 127 -12.64 -26.88 -2.28
N ALA A 128 -13.06 -28.00 -1.69
CA ALA A 128 -13.52 -29.19 -2.40
C ALA A 128 -15.05 -29.39 -2.34
N ASP A 129 -15.80 -28.32 -2.06
CA ASP A 129 -17.26 -28.35 -2.02
C ASP A 129 -17.87 -28.67 -3.39
N ASP A 130 -19.12 -29.09 -3.41
CA ASP A 130 -19.85 -29.42 -4.64
C ASP A 130 -19.92 -28.22 -5.62
N PRO A 131 -20.06 -28.49 -6.93
CA PRO A 131 -20.39 -27.46 -7.91
C PRO A 131 -21.62 -26.67 -7.48
N GLY A 132 -21.54 -25.34 -7.52
CA GLY A 132 -22.63 -24.45 -7.08
C GLY A 132 -22.64 -24.09 -5.59
N ALA A 133 -21.76 -24.67 -4.75
CA ALA A 133 -21.64 -24.31 -3.33
C ALA A 133 -21.16 -22.86 -3.06
N GLY A 134 -20.78 -22.13 -4.13
CA GLY A 134 -20.33 -20.74 -4.07
C GLY A 134 -18.86 -20.57 -3.66
N LYS A 135 -17.98 -21.45 -4.16
CA LYS A 135 -16.52 -21.34 -3.95
C LYS A 135 -15.95 -19.99 -4.37
N THR A 136 -16.41 -19.42 -5.49
CA THR A 136 -16.03 -18.08 -5.95
C THR A 136 -16.45 -16.99 -4.96
N ILE A 137 -17.64 -17.11 -4.36
CA ILE A 137 -18.12 -16.18 -3.31
C ILE A 137 -17.23 -16.27 -2.08
N MET A 138 -16.88 -17.48 -1.63
CA MET A 138 -15.98 -17.68 -0.49
C MET A 138 -14.59 -17.10 -0.74
N ALA A 139 -14.04 -17.31 -1.94
CA ALA A 139 -12.76 -16.74 -2.34
C ALA A 139 -12.81 -15.20 -2.39
N GLY A 140 -13.86 -14.62 -2.98
CA GLY A 140 -14.07 -13.17 -3.04
C GLY A 140 -14.23 -12.53 -1.66
N LEU A 141 -14.97 -13.20 -0.76
CA LEU A 141 -15.11 -12.79 0.63
C LEU A 141 -13.75 -12.77 1.35
N LEU A 142 -12.98 -13.85 1.24
CA LEU A 142 -11.65 -13.92 1.84
C LEU A 142 -10.74 -12.81 1.29
N MET A 143 -10.69 -12.65 -0.04
CA MET A 143 -9.85 -11.63 -0.69
C MET A 143 -10.18 -10.24 -0.18
N LYS A 144 -11.47 -9.89 -0.14
CA LYS A 144 -11.92 -8.58 0.30
C LYS A 144 -11.65 -8.34 1.77
N GLU A 145 -11.86 -9.35 2.61
CA GLU A 145 -11.60 -9.28 4.04
C GLU A 145 -10.11 -9.04 4.31
N LEU A 146 -9.22 -9.77 3.62
CA LEU A 146 -7.78 -9.58 3.75
C LEU A 146 -7.32 -8.20 3.24
N ILE A 147 -7.90 -7.70 2.14
CA ILE A 147 -7.61 -6.33 1.66
C ILE A 147 -8.05 -5.29 2.70
N ALA A 148 -9.24 -5.45 3.27
CA ALA A 148 -9.77 -4.52 4.26
C ALA A 148 -8.94 -4.51 5.57
N ARG A 149 -8.29 -5.62 5.90
CA ARG A 149 -7.35 -5.76 7.02
C ARG A 149 -5.93 -5.27 6.70
N GLY A 150 -5.60 -5.10 5.42
CA GLY A 150 -4.25 -4.75 4.95
C GLY A 150 -3.30 -5.94 4.84
N ASP A 151 -3.81 -7.17 4.93
CA ASP A 151 -3.01 -8.40 4.83
C ASP A 151 -2.79 -8.84 3.37
N LEU A 152 -3.59 -8.33 2.44
CA LEU A 152 -3.50 -8.63 1.02
C LEU A 152 -3.37 -7.34 0.21
N HIS A 153 -2.26 -7.24 -0.52
CA HIS A 153 -2.02 -6.18 -1.50
C HIS A 153 -1.96 -6.77 -2.91
N ARG A 154 -1.33 -7.93 -3.06
CA ARG A 154 -1.08 -8.58 -4.35
C ARG A 154 -1.75 -9.95 -4.40
N CYS A 155 -2.70 -10.14 -5.31
CA CYS A 155 -3.42 -11.40 -5.49
C CYS A 155 -3.44 -11.85 -6.95
N LEU A 156 -3.16 -13.14 -7.15
CA LEU A 156 -3.22 -13.82 -8.45
C LEU A 156 -4.32 -14.87 -8.46
N VAL A 157 -5.32 -14.71 -9.32
CA VAL A 157 -6.31 -15.73 -9.62
C VAL A 157 -5.88 -16.47 -10.89
N VAL A 158 -5.68 -17.77 -10.79
CA VAL A 158 -5.40 -18.66 -11.92
C VAL A 158 -6.65 -19.49 -12.19
N CYS A 159 -7.22 -19.37 -13.39
CA CYS A 159 -8.45 -20.07 -13.75
C CYS A 159 -8.40 -20.58 -15.20
N PRO A 160 -9.29 -21.52 -15.58
CA PRO A 160 -9.51 -21.86 -16.98
C PRO A 160 -9.88 -20.62 -17.81
N GLY A 161 -9.45 -20.56 -19.08
CA GLY A 161 -9.69 -19.41 -19.94
C GLY A 161 -11.16 -19.00 -20.08
N SER A 162 -12.08 -19.97 -20.02
CA SER A 162 -13.54 -19.76 -20.08
C SER A 162 -14.12 -19.06 -18.84
N LEU A 163 -13.41 -19.07 -17.71
CA LEU A 163 -13.90 -18.51 -16.44
C LEU A 163 -13.27 -17.14 -16.11
N ALA A 164 -12.25 -16.70 -16.87
CA ALA A 164 -11.52 -15.47 -16.55
C ALA A 164 -12.41 -14.22 -16.52
N GLU A 165 -13.30 -14.06 -17.51
CA GLU A 165 -14.24 -12.94 -17.57
C GLU A 165 -15.29 -13.03 -16.48
N GLN A 166 -15.80 -14.23 -16.19
CA GLN A 166 -16.73 -14.46 -15.09
C GLN A 166 -16.11 -14.08 -13.74
N TRP A 167 -14.85 -14.48 -13.49
CA TRP A 167 -14.12 -14.10 -12.29
C TRP A 167 -13.97 -12.58 -12.17
N GLN A 168 -13.59 -11.91 -13.26
CA GLN A 168 -13.47 -10.45 -13.28
C GLN A 168 -14.80 -9.77 -12.96
N ASP A 169 -15.88 -10.20 -13.64
CA ASP A 169 -17.22 -9.65 -13.44
C ASP A 169 -17.72 -9.88 -12.01
N GLU A 170 -17.55 -11.08 -11.45
CA GLU A 170 -17.98 -11.38 -10.08
C GLU A 170 -17.18 -10.57 -9.05
N LEU A 171 -15.85 -10.53 -9.17
CA LEU A 171 -14.98 -9.77 -8.27
C LEU A 171 -15.27 -8.27 -8.33
N TYR A 172 -15.50 -7.72 -9.53
CA TYR A 172 -15.83 -6.32 -9.70
C TYR A 172 -17.24 -5.99 -9.17
N ARG A 173 -18.28 -6.69 -9.63
CA ARG A 173 -19.67 -6.33 -9.32
C ARG A 173 -20.08 -6.65 -7.88
N ARG A 174 -19.60 -7.78 -7.34
CA ARG A 174 -20.01 -8.24 -6.01
C ARG A 174 -19.09 -7.71 -4.92
N PHE A 175 -17.80 -7.63 -5.20
CA PHE A 175 -16.79 -7.32 -4.19
C PHE A 175 -16.14 -5.95 -4.37
N HIS A 176 -16.38 -5.26 -5.50
CA HIS A 176 -15.70 -4.01 -5.86
C HIS A 176 -14.18 -4.14 -5.96
N LEU A 177 -13.71 -5.32 -6.39
CA LEU A 177 -12.29 -5.62 -6.56
C LEU A 177 -11.90 -5.50 -8.04
N PRO A 178 -11.05 -4.53 -8.43
CA PRO A 178 -10.74 -4.25 -9.82
C PRO A 178 -9.62 -5.17 -10.34
N PHE A 179 -9.90 -6.47 -10.43
CA PHE A 179 -8.95 -7.42 -11.00
C PHE A 179 -8.78 -7.21 -12.51
N GLU A 180 -7.55 -7.37 -12.97
CA GLU A 180 -7.18 -7.23 -14.36
C GLU A 180 -6.84 -8.59 -14.98
N ILE A 181 -7.50 -8.90 -16.11
CA ILE A 181 -7.15 -10.08 -16.89
C ILE A 181 -5.85 -9.83 -17.66
N LEU A 182 -4.95 -10.80 -17.58
CA LEU A 182 -3.72 -10.87 -18.36
C LEU A 182 -4.04 -11.02 -19.86
N THR A 183 -3.53 -10.09 -20.67
CA THR A 183 -3.57 -10.15 -22.14
C THR A 183 -2.17 -9.95 -22.72
N ASN A 184 -1.96 -10.33 -23.99
CA ASN A 184 -0.68 -10.10 -24.66
C ASN A 184 -0.36 -8.60 -24.75
N ASP A 185 -1.35 -7.79 -25.11
CA ASP A 185 -1.21 -6.33 -25.22
C ASP A 185 -0.68 -5.71 -23.92
N LYS A 186 -1.14 -6.19 -22.76
CA LYS A 186 -0.66 -5.73 -21.44
C LYS A 186 0.77 -6.18 -21.15
N LEU A 187 1.14 -7.39 -21.55
CA LEU A 187 2.50 -7.90 -21.40
C LEU A 187 3.50 -7.08 -22.24
N GLU A 188 3.09 -6.64 -23.42
CA GLU A 188 3.90 -5.83 -24.34
C GLU A 188 3.96 -4.35 -23.91
N ALA A 189 2.87 -3.81 -23.37
CA ALA A 189 2.79 -2.43 -22.90
C ALA A 189 3.46 -2.19 -21.53
N ALA A 190 3.94 -3.24 -20.85
CA ALA A 190 4.54 -3.14 -19.52
C ALA A 190 5.81 -2.28 -19.53
N ARG A 191 5.82 -1.21 -18.74
CA ARG A 191 6.94 -0.25 -18.67
C ARG A 191 8.21 -0.86 -18.08
N THR A 192 8.05 -1.77 -17.15
CA THR A 192 9.12 -2.49 -16.46
C THR A 192 9.58 -3.73 -17.23
N GLY A 193 8.93 -4.04 -18.36
CA GLY A 193 9.06 -5.31 -19.08
C GLY A 193 8.30 -6.48 -18.42
N ASN A 194 7.82 -6.30 -17.19
CA ASN A 194 7.06 -7.30 -16.45
C ASN A 194 5.75 -6.73 -15.90
N TRP A 195 4.66 -6.95 -16.63
CA TRP A 195 3.32 -6.50 -16.25
C TRP A 195 2.89 -6.97 -14.85
N PHE A 196 3.32 -8.16 -14.41
CA PHE A 196 3.00 -8.65 -13.07
C PHE A 196 3.56 -7.77 -11.96
N LEU A 197 4.65 -7.02 -12.19
CA LEU A 197 5.18 -6.08 -11.18
C LEU A 197 4.36 -4.79 -11.08
N GLU A 198 3.71 -4.39 -12.18
CA GLU A 198 2.93 -3.16 -12.29
C GLU A 198 1.48 -3.32 -11.80
N THR A 199 0.96 -4.56 -11.81
CA THR A 199 -0.44 -4.85 -11.46
C THR A 199 -0.54 -5.74 -10.24
N ASN A 200 -1.32 -5.30 -9.25
CA ASN A 200 -1.45 -5.97 -7.96
C ASN A 200 -2.59 -7.00 -7.92
N LEU A 201 -3.66 -6.84 -8.70
CA LEU A 201 -4.81 -7.75 -8.71
C LEU A 201 -4.96 -8.35 -10.10
N VAL A 202 -4.54 -9.61 -10.24
CA VAL A 202 -4.38 -10.25 -11.56
C VAL A 202 -5.25 -11.49 -11.69
N ILE A 203 -5.90 -11.63 -12.84
CA ILE A 203 -6.50 -12.87 -13.31
C ILE A 203 -5.66 -13.38 -14.49
N ALA A 204 -5.15 -14.60 -14.39
CA ALA A 204 -4.38 -15.23 -15.45
C ALA A 204 -5.02 -16.56 -15.85
N ARG A 205 -5.03 -16.82 -17.16
CA ARG A 205 -5.53 -18.08 -17.70
C ARG A 205 -4.48 -19.17 -17.54
N LEU A 206 -4.88 -20.34 -17.03
CA LEU A 206 -3.98 -21.47 -16.76
C LEU A 206 -3.21 -21.93 -18.00
N ASP A 207 -3.87 -22.00 -19.16
CA ASP A 207 -3.27 -22.39 -20.43
C ASP A 207 -2.17 -21.40 -20.88
N LYS A 208 -2.39 -20.10 -20.67
CA LYS A 208 -1.37 -19.08 -20.94
C LYS A 208 -0.17 -19.21 -20.00
N LEU A 209 -0.40 -19.43 -18.71
CA LEU A 209 0.68 -19.58 -17.72
C LEU A 209 1.48 -20.88 -17.92
N SER A 210 0.83 -21.97 -18.31
CA SER A 210 1.49 -23.29 -18.43
C SER A 210 2.29 -23.47 -19.72
N ARG A 211 1.94 -22.78 -20.81
CA ARG A 211 2.55 -23.00 -22.13
C ARG A 211 3.51 -21.92 -22.60
N ASN A 212 3.52 -20.75 -21.97
CA ASN A 212 4.33 -19.62 -22.42
C ASN A 212 5.53 -19.42 -21.48
N GLU A 213 6.72 -19.78 -21.96
CA GLU A 213 7.97 -19.71 -21.20
C GLU A 213 8.30 -18.29 -20.75
N ASP A 214 8.13 -17.28 -21.62
CA ASP A 214 8.38 -15.87 -21.29
C ASP A 214 7.51 -15.40 -20.11
N VAL A 215 6.24 -15.78 -20.08
CA VAL A 215 5.32 -15.47 -18.98
C VAL A 215 5.74 -16.19 -17.69
N GLN A 216 6.21 -17.43 -17.79
CA GLN A 216 6.74 -18.17 -16.63
C GLN A 216 8.00 -17.53 -16.07
N GLU A 217 8.92 -17.07 -16.92
CA GLU A 217 10.11 -16.34 -16.49
C GLU A 217 9.74 -15.04 -15.78
N LYS A 218 8.80 -14.27 -16.33
CA LYS A 218 8.27 -13.07 -15.68
C LYS A 218 7.65 -13.35 -14.30
N LEU A 219 6.94 -14.47 -14.14
CA LEU A 219 6.38 -14.89 -12.85
C LEU A 219 7.46 -15.37 -11.85
N LYS A 220 8.56 -15.95 -12.33
CA LYS A 220 9.68 -16.43 -11.51
C LYS A 220 10.62 -15.31 -11.05
N ALA A 221 10.42 -14.08 -11.52
CA ALA A 221 11.23 -12.94 -11.12
C ALA A 221 11.24 -12.80 -9.57
N PRO A 222 12.40 -12.54 -8.93
CA PRO A 222 12.52 -12.52 -7.46
C PRO A 222 11.56 -11.55 -6.73
N ASP A 223 11.24 -10.45 -7.40
CA ASP A 223 10.36 -9.39 -6.89
C ASP A 223 8.87 -9.66 -7.18
N CYS A 224 8.57 -10.63 -8.04
CA CYS A 224 7.20 -11.01 -8.40
C CYS A 224 6.59 -11.92 -7.33
N ARG A 225 6.26 -11.32 -6.18
CA ARG A 225 5.61 -12.01 -5.04
C ARG A 225 4.13 -11.72 -4.99
N TRP A 226 3.40 -12.68 -4.42
CA TRP A 226 1.95 -12.67 -4.25
C TRP A 226 1.62 -13.00 -2.80
N ASP A 227 0.69 -12.25 -2.21
CA ASP A 227 0.19 -12.48 -0.86
C ASP A 227 -0.81 -13.64 -0.85
N LEU A 228 -1.59 -13.75 -1.93
CA LEU A 228 -2.55 -14.82 -2.15
C LEU A 228 -2.54 -15.28 -3.61
N ILE A 229 -2.59 -16.60 -3.80
CA ILE A 229 -2.82 -17.22 -5.10
C ILE A 229 -4.05 -18.11 -4.98
N VAL A 230 -5.04 -17.87 -5.85
CA VAL A 230 -6.27 -18.66 -5.94
C VAL A 230 -6.22 -19.45 -7.23
N CYS A 231 -6.22 -20.79 -7.13
CA CYS A 231 -6.27 -21.67 -8.29
C CYS A 231 -7.68 -22.27 -8.43
N ASP A 232 -8.41 -21.82 -9.44
CA ASP A 232 -9.72 -22.38 -9.78
C ASP A 232 -9.56 -23.62 -10.67
N GLU A 233 -10.48 -24.57 -10.50
CA GLU A 233 -10.42 -25.90 -11.11
C GLU A 233 -9.04 -26.57 -10.96
N ALA A 234 -8.48 -26.52 -9.75
CA ALA A 234 -7.14 -27.02 -9.44
C ALA A 234 -6.91 -28.49 -9.83
N HIS A 235 -7.97 -29.28 -9.99
CA HIS A 235 -7.89 -30.64 -10.53
C HIS A 235 -7.30 -30.71 -11.96
N LYS A 236 -7.35 -29.62 -12.72
CA LYS A 236 -6.70 -29.49 -14.04
C LYS A 236 -5.20 -29.23 -13.96
N MET A 237 -4.66 -28.99 -12.76
CA MET A 237 -3.23 -28.76 -12.52
C MET A 237 -2.59 -30.02 -11.97
N SER A 238 -2.59 -31.10 -12.77
CA SER A 238 -2.15 -32.41 -12.31
C SER A 238 -0.76 -32.76 -12.85
N ALA A 239 0.12 -33.26 -11.99
CA ALA A 239 1.39 -33.84 -12.40
C ALA A 239 1.37 -35.33 -12.08
N SER A 240 1.64 -36.17 -13.08
CA SER A 240 1.82 -37.61 -12.89
C SER A 240 3.32 -37.92 -12.87
N ILE A 241 3.78 -38.58 -11.82
CA ILE A 241 5.16 -39.04 -11.71
C ILE A 241 5.18 -40.52 -12.03
N PHE A 242 5.76 -40.90 -13.17
CA PHE A 242 5.89 -42.30 -13.56
C PHE A 242 7.33 -42.58 -13.97
N GLY A 243 8.00 -43.52 -13.30
CA GLY A 243 9.38 -43.90 -13.63
C GLY A 243 10.45 -42.84 -13.35
N GLY A 244 10.19 -41.86 -12.48
CA GLY A 244 11.12 -40.76 -12.18
C GLY A 244 11.02 -39.56 -13.12
N GLU A 245 10.22 -39.65 -14.19
CA GLU A 245 9.84 -38.52 -15.03
C GLU A 245 8.52 -37.91 -14.54
N VAL A 246 8.50 -36.58 -14.40
CA VAL A 246 7.30 -35.82 -14.06
C VAL A 246 6.61 -35.41 -15.36
N LYS A 247 5.42 -35.95 -15.63
CA LYS A 247 4.56 -35.51 -16.72
C LYS A 247 3.51 -34.53 -16.19
N TYR A 248 3.63 -33.28 -16.62
CA TYR A 248 2.66 -32.23 -16.34
C TYR A 248 1.47 -32.36 -17.31
N THR A 249 0.25 -32.29 -16.79
CA THR A 249 -1.00 -32.33 -17.56
C THR A 249 -1.79 -31.07 -17.31
#